data_AF-A0AB74LZF8-F1
#
_entry.id   AF-A0AB74LZF8-F1
#
_cell.length_a   1.000
_cell.length_b   1.000
_cell.length_c   1.000
_cell.angle_alpha   90.00
_cell.angle_beta   90.00
_cell.angle_gamma   90.00
#
_symmetry.space_group_name_H-M   'P 1'
#
loop_
_entity.id
_entity.type
_entity.pdbx_description
1 polymer ?
#
loop_
_entity_poly.entity_id
_entity_poly.type
_entity_poly.pdbx_seq_one_letter_code
_entity_poly.pdbx_strand_id
1 'polypeptide(L)'
;MREPAKPVPPDDPRVRLAEDRTVLAAERTFVAWLRTGLAFLGVGLAAQRFLREVLAVWPLKVLSLTLIACALASFAGAAWRDRAIRARLAHAEIPMMPRILTIGVAALLIAISGLAATALLWA
;
A
#
# COMPACT_ATOMS: atom_id res chain seq x y z
N MET A 1 -3.03 -23.29 39.71
CA MET A 1 -4.16 -22.36 39.81
C MET A 1 -3.69 -21.04 39.20
N ARG A 2 -4.17 -20.64 38.01
CA ARG A 2 -3.74 -19.37 37.40
C ARG A 2 -4.45 -18.24 38.16
N GLU A 3 -3.67 -17.35 38.78
CA GLU A 3 -4.20 -16.16 39.42
C GLU A 3 -5.02 -15.35 38.39
N PRO A 4 -6.25 -14.90 38.71
CA PRO A 4 -7.04 -14.11 37.78
C PRO A 4 -6.29 -12.81 37.48
N ALA A 5 -6.05 -12.55 36.19
CA ALA A 5 -5.32 -11.36 35.77
C ALA A 5 -6.04 -10.10 36.30
N LYS A 6 -5.29 -9.24 37.01
CA LYS A 6 -5.82 -7.94 37.45
C LYS A 6 -6.30 -7.14 36.23
N PRO A 7 -7.49 -6.52 36.29
CA PRO A 7 -7.96 -5.66 35.22
C PRO A 7 -6.95 -4.54 34.99
N VAL A 8 -6.53 -4.37 33.73
CA VAL A 8 -5.56 -3.35 33.34
C VAL A 8 -6.24 -1.99 33.39
N PRO A 9 -5.66 -0.98 34.06
CA PRO A 9 -6.20 0.36 34.08
C PRO A 9 -6.31 0.95 32.65
N PRO A 10 -7.38 1.69 32.32
CA PRO A 10 -7.56 2.28 30.98
C PRO A 10 -6.42 3.20 30.54
N ASP A 11 -5.74 3.85 31.49
CA ASP A 11 -4.64 4.79 31.24
C ASP A 11 -3.27 4.22 31.63
N ASP A 12 -3.10 2.89 31.54
CA ASP A 12 -1.80 2.27 31.77
C ASP A 12 -0.83 2.68 30.63
N PRO A 13 0.32 3.34 30.94
CA PRO A 13 1.32 3.72 29.94
C PRO A 13 1.80 2.55 29.08
N ARG A 14 1.77 1.31 29.61
CA ARG A 14 2.18 0.10 28.89
C ARG A 14 1.24 -0.23 27.74
N VAL A 15 -0.06 0.03 27.90
CA VAL A 15 -1.07 -0.19 26.85
C VAL A 15 -0.87 0.81 25.73
N ARG A 16 -0.74 2.11 26.07
CA ARG A 16 -0.50 3.19 25.08
C ARG A 16 0.76 2.94 24.26
N LEU A 17 1.87 2.58 24.92
CA LEU A 17 3.13 2.25 24.25
C LEU A 17 3.02 0.99 23.36
N ALA A 18 2.20 0.02 23.74
CA ALA A 18 1.95 -1.16 22.90
C ALA A 18 1.16 -0.76 21.63
N GLU A 19 0.13 0.06 21.78
CA GLU A 19 -0.67 0.56 20.66
C GLU A 19 0.17 1.43 19.71
N ASP A 20 1.00 2.36 20.21
CA ASP A 20 1.93 3.17 19.40
C ASP A 20 2.85 2.29 18.52
N ARG A 21 3.37 1.19 19.07
CA ARG A 21 4.21 0.24 18.32
C ARG A 21 3.43 -0.46 17.21
N THR A 22 2.15 -0.76 17.43
CA THR A 22 1.30 -1.37 16.40
C THR A 22 0.99 -0.39 15.27
N VAL A 23 0.77 0.88 15.59
CA VAL A 23 0.58 1.96 14.61
C VAL A 23 1.84 2.14 13.75
N LEU A 24 3.01 2.28 14.38
CA LEU A 24 4.27 2.44 13.64
C LEU A 24 4.59 1.21 12.77
N ALA A 25 4.24 0.01 13.23
CA ALA A 25 4.35 -1.20 12.40
C ALA A 25 3.40 -1.15 11.19
N ALA A 26 2.15 -0.71 11.38
CA ALA A 26 1.18 -0.56 10.30
C ALA A 26 1.67 0.44 9.24
N GLU A 27 2.15 1.61 9.66
CA GLU A 27 2.68 2.63 8.73
C GLU A 27 3.88 2.12 7.93
N ARG A 28 4.81 1.40 8.56
CA ARG A 28 5.92 0.75 7.85
C ARG A 28 5.44 -0.24 6.81
N THR A 29 4.43 -1.06 7.13
CA THR A 29 3.86 -1.97 6.14
C THR A 29 3.23 -1.19 5.00
N PHE A 30 2.44 -0.15 5.27
CA PHE A 30 1.83 0.68 4.23
C PHE A 30 2.87 1.25 3.25
N VAL A 31 3.95 1.86 3.76
CA VAL A 31 5.04 2.39 2.92
C VAL A 31 5.75 1.29 2.14
N ALA A 32 5.91 0.09 2.71
CA ALA A 32 6.50 -1.05 1.99
C ALA A 32 5.64 -1.45 0.78
N TRP A 33 4.32 -1.51 0.93
CA TRP A 33 3.40 -1.80 -0.18
C TRP A 33 3.42 -0.72 -1.26
N LEU A 34 3.54 0.56 -0.88
CA LEU A 34 3.70 1.64 -1.85
C LEU A 34 5.00 1.50 -2.66
N ARG A 35 6.10 1.16 -1.98
CA ARG A 35 7.40 0.97 -2.62
C ARG A 35 7.39 -0.19 -3.62
N THR A 36 6.80 -1.32 -3.25
CA THR A 36 6.70 -2.47 -4.17
C THR A 36 5.83 -2.13 -5.38
N GLY A 37 4.71 -1.43 -5.17
CA GLY A 37 3.87 -0.96 -6.27
C GLY A 37 4.60 0.00 -7.21
N LEU A 38 5.37 0.96 -6.68
CA LEU A 38 6.19 1.88 -7.48
C LEU A 38 7.27 1.15 -8.27
N ALA A 39 7.92 0.15 -7.69
CA ALA A 39 8.91 -0.67 -8.39
C ALA A 39 8.26 -1.40 -9.59
N PHE A 40 7.10 -2.04 -9.38
CA PHE A 40 6.38 -2.69 -10.48
C PHE A 40 5.96 -1.72 -11.57
N LEU A 41 5.41 -0.55 -11.20
CA LEU A 41 5.00 0.47 -12.15
C LEU A 41 6.19 1.01 -12.96
N GLY A 42 7.28 1.35 -12.28
CA GLY A 42 8.50 1.86 -12.91
C GLY A 42 9.13 0.84 -13.86
N VAL A 43 9.22 -0.42 -13.44
CA VAL A 43 9.76 -1.50 -14.29
C VAL A 43 8.84 -1.77 -15.49
N GLY A 44 7.52 -1.77 -15.31
CA GLY A 44 6.57 -1.96 -16.41
C GLY A 44 6.67 -0.87 -17.48
N LEU A 45 6.77 0.39 -17.05
CA LEU A 45 6.96 1.53 -17.96
C LEU A 45 8.35 1.51 -18.63
N ALA A 46 9.40 1.20 -17.85
CA ALA A 46 10.75 1.08 -18.38
C ALA A 46 10.85 -0.05 -19.43
N ALA A 47 10.26 -1.22 -19.15
CA ALA A 47 10.24 -2.33 -20.08
C ALA A 47 9.63 -1.92 -21.42
N GLN A 48 8.46 -1.26 -21.40
CA GLN A 48 7.82 -0.75 -22.62
C GLN A 48 8.73 0.21 -23.40
N ARG A 49 9.50 1.07 -22.72
CA ARG A 49 10.34 2.08 -23.37
C ARG A 49 11.65 1.51 -23.95
N PHE A 50 12.28 0.58 -23.23
CA PHE A 50 13.60 0.04 -23.59
C PHE A 50 13.53 -1.20 -24.48
N LEU A 51 12.49 -2.03 -24.35
CA LEU A 51 12.40 -3.29 -25.11
C LEU A 51 11.53 -3.18 -26.37
N ARG A 52 10.99 -2.00 -26.70
CA ARG A 52 10.13 -1.78 -27.88
C ARG A 52 10.81 -2.15 -29.21
N GLU A 53 12.12 -1.98 -29.30
CA GLU A 53 12.90 -2.26 -30.51
C GLU A 53 13.42 -3.71 -30.57
N VAL A 54 13.34 -4.44 -29.44
CA VAL A 54 13.89 -5.79 -29.29
C VAL A 54 12.79 -6.86 -29.33
N LEU A 55 11.64 -6.59 -28.70
CA LEU A 55 10.53 -7.53 -28.59
C LEU A 55 9.38 -7.13 -29.52
N ALA A 56 8.62 -8.14 -29.97
CA ALA A 56 7.36 -7.93 -30.64
C ALA A 56 6.38 -7.13 -29.73
N VAL A 57 5.54 -6.31 -30.36
CA VAL A 57 4.65 -5.36 -29.66
C VAL A 57 3.71 -6.07 -28.68
N TRP A 58 3.19 -7.25 -29.05
CA TRP A 58 2.25 -8.02 -28.23
C TRP A 58 2.83 -8.53 -26.91
N PRO A 59 3.90 -9.33 -26.88
CA PRO A 59 4.47 -9.84 -25.63
C PRO A 59 4.96 -8.70 -24.72
N LEU A 60 5.48 -7.61 -25.29
CA LEU A 60 5.90 -6.46 -24.50
C LEU A 60 4.72 -5.75 -23.82
N LYS A 61 3.61 -5.56 -24.53
CA LYS A 61 2.37 -5.02 -23.96
C LYS A 61 1.84 -5.90 -22.84
N VAL A 62 1.84 -7.22 -23.01
CA VAL A 62 1.38 -8.18 -21.98
C VAL A 62 2.25 -8.09 -20.73
N LEU A 63 3.57 -8.06 -20.89
CA LEU A 63 4.51 -7.94 -19.76
C LEU A 63 4.28 -6.63 -18.99
N SER A 64 4.22 -5.51 -19.71
CA SER A 64 4.04 -4.18 -19.10
C SER A 64 2.70 -4.06 -18.39
N LEU A 65 1.61 -4.55 -19.00
CA LEU A 65 0.28 -4.58 -18.38
C LEU A 65 0.24 -5.47 -17.13
N THR A 66 0.91 -6.62 -17.16
CA THR A 66 0.99 -7.52 -15.99
C THR A 66 1.71 -6.83 -14.82
N LEU A 67 2.81 -6.13 -15.10
CA LEU A 67 3.53 -5.37 -14.07
C LEU A 67 2.70 -4.20 -13.53
N ILE A 68 1.97 -3.48 -14.39
CA ILE A 68 1.06 -2.41 -13.96
C ILE A 68 -0.08 -2.99 -13.11
N ALA A 69 -0.61 -4.18 -13.45
CA ALA A 69 -1.61 -4.87 -12.65
C ALA A 69 -1.07 -5.28 -11.27
N CYS A 70 0.17 -5.77 -11.18
CA CYS A 70 0.84 -6.03 -9.90
C CYS A 70 1.04 -4.75 -9.07
N ALA A 71 1.35 -3.62 -9.71
CA ALA A 71 1.43 -2.32 -9.05
C ALA A 71 0.07 -1.92 -8.46
N LEU A 72 -1.00 -2.04 -9.26
CA LEU A 72 -2.36 -1.75 -8.83
C LEU A 72 -2.80 -2.62 -7.65
N ALA A 73 -2.52 -3.93 -7.72
CA ALA A 73 -2.80 -4.86 -6.63
C ALA A 73 -2.05 -4.48 -5.35
N SER A 74 -0.80 -4.01 -5.47
CA SER A 74 -0.02 -3.52 -4.32
C SER A 74 -0.66 -2.27 -3.68
N PHE A 75 -1.06 -1.28 -4.48
CA PHE A 75 -1.70 -0.07 -3.95
C PHE A 75 -3.09 -0.35 -3.37
N ALA A 76 -3.87 -1.22 -4.01
CA ALA A 76 -5.17 -1.66 -3.49
C ALA A 76 -5.03 -2.42 -2.16
N GLY A 77 -4.05 -3.32 -2.06
CA GLY A 77 -3.73 -4.03 -0.83
C GLY A 77 -3.34 -3.09 0.30
N ALA A 78 -2.52 -2.06 0.01
CA ALA A 78 -2.15 -1.02 0.97
C ALA A 78 -3.39 -0.27 1.49
N ALA A 79 -4.28 0.17 0.60
CA ALA A 79 -5.49 0.91 0.96
C ALA A 79 -6.49 0.06 1.75
N TRP A 80 -6.66 -1.22 1.37
CA TRP A 80 -7.54 -2.14 2.10
C TRP A 80 -7.00 -2.42 3.51
N ARG A 81 -5.69 -2.67 3.63
CA ARG A 81 -5.04 -2.94 4.91
C ARG A 81 -5.09 -1.72 5.84
N ASP A 82 -4.81 -0.52 5.32
CA ASP A 82 -4.89 0.73 6.09
C ASP A 82 -6.30 0.96 6.64
N ARG A 83 -7.34 0.76 5.81
CA ARG A 83 -8.75 0.84 6.26
C ARG A 83 -9.08 -0.19 7.35
N ALA A 84 -8.65 -1.44 7.18
CA ALA A 84 -8.91 -2.51 8.15
C ALA A 84 -8.22 -2.26 9.50
N ILE A 85 -7.00 -1.71 9.48
CA ILE A 85 -6.24 -1.36 10.70
C ILE A 85 -6.89 -0.15 11.38
N ARG A 86 -7.24 0.90 10.62
CA ARG A 86 -7.95 2.09 11.15
C ARG A 86 -9.28 1.74 11.81
N ALA A 87 -10.05 0.83 11.23
CA ALA A 87 -11.31 0.37 11.83
C ALA A 87 -11.09 -0.35 13.17
N ARG A 88 -9.99 -1.10 13.31
CA ARG A 88 -9.64 -1.81 14.55
C ARG A 88 -9.06 -0.89 15.63
N LEU A 89 -8.30 0.13 15.21
CA LEU A 89 -7.68 1.11 16.10
C LEU A 89 -8.53 2.36 16.32
N ALA A 90 -9.80 2.37 15.90
CA ALA A 90 -10.70 3.50 16.10
C ALA A 90 -10.92 3.88 17.58
N HIS A 91 -10.61 2.95 18.50
CA HIS A 91 -10.71 3.14 19.95
C HIS A 91 -9.41 3.67 20.59
N ALA A 92 -8.29 3.65 19.86
CA ALA A 92 -7.01 4.14 20.34
C ALA A 92 -6.88 5.63 19.98
N GLU A 93 -6.76 6.50 20.98
CA GLU A 93 -6.57 7.95 20.82
C GLU A 93 -5.13 8.31 20.41
N ILE A 94 -4.60 7.63 19.40
CA ILE A 94 -3.22 7.80 18.94
C ILE A 94 -3.20 8.65 17.67
N PRO A 95 -2.33 9.68 17.60
CA PRO A 95 -2.13 10.47 16.38
C PRO A 95 -1.50 9.60 15.29
N MET A 96 -2.35 8.95 14.50
CA MET A 96 -1.94 8.18 13.33
C MET A 96 -1.73 9.12 12.13
N MET A 97 -0.90 8.73 11.16
CA MET A 97 -0.72 9.51 9.92
C MET A 97 -2.08 9.97 9.35
N PRO A 98 -2.19 11.25 8.94
CA PRO A 98 -3.46 11.84 8.53
C PRO A 98 -4.05 11.01 7.38
N ARG A 99 -5.29 10.57 7.58
CA ARG A 99 -6.02 9.68 6.66
C ARG A 99 -6.07 10.21 5.22
N ILE A 100 -6.09 11.54 5.06
CA ILE A 100 -6.05 12.21 3.76
C ILE A 100 -4.74 11.94 3.02
N LEU A 101 -3.61 11.84 3.73
CA LEU A 101 -2.31 11.61 3.11
C LEU A 101 -2.17 10.15 2.65
N THR A 102 -2.56 9.17 3.49
CA THR A 102 -2.47 7.75 3.09
C THR A 102 -3.41 7.42 1.93
N ILE A 103 -4.68 7.84 2.01
CA ILE A 103 -5.65 7.62 0.93
C ILE A 103 -5.29 8.44 -0.30
N GLY A 104 -4.86 9.70 -0.13
CA GLY A 104 -4.48 10.58 -1.23
C GLY A 104 -3.32 10.01 -2.05
N VAL A 105 -2.26 9.56 -1.40
CA VAL A 105 -1.10 8.94 -2.09
C VAL A 105 -1.50 7.64 -2.78
N ALA A 106 -2.24 6.75 -2.11
CA ALA A 106 -2.68 5.50 -2.72
C ALA A 106 -3.59 5.74 -3.93
N ALA A 107 -4.55 6.66 -3.82
CA ALA A 107 -5.47 7.02 -4.91
C ALA A 107 -4.73 7.66 -6.09
N LEU A 108 -3.77 8.56 -5.82
CA LEU A 108 -2.92 9.16 -6.85
C LEU A 108 -2.14 8.09 -7.61
N LEU A 109 -1.50 7.14 -6.91
CA LEU A 109 -0.72 6.08 -7.54
C LEU A 109 -1.60 5.11 -8.33
N ILE A 110 -2.79 4.80 -7.85
CA ILE A 110 -3.79 4.02 -8.60
C ILE A 110 -4.20 4.76 -9.88
N ALA A 111 -4.46 6.06 -9.80
CA ALA A 111 -4.82 6.87 -10.96
C ALA A 111 -3.69 6.91 -11.99
N ILE A 112 -2.44 7.11 -11.56
CA ILE A 112 -1.27 7.09 -12.44
C ILE A 112 -1.12 5.72 -13.12
N SER A 113 -1.25 4.61 -12.37
CA SER A 113 -1.21 3.26 -12.95
C SER A 113 -2.31 3.03 -13.98
N GLY A 114 -3.54 3.51 -13.71
CA GLY A 114 -4.65 3.42 -14.66
C GLY A 114 -4.43 4.25 -15.93
N LEU A 115 -3.91 5.47 -15.78
CA LEU A 115 -3.53 6.33 -16.90
C LEU A 115 -2.41 5.69 -17.73
N ALA A 116 -1.41 5.09 -17.10
CA ALA A 116 -0.34 4.36 -17.78
C ALA A 116 -0.89 3.16 -18.57
N ALA A 117 -1.78 2.37 -17.97
CA ALA A 117 -2.40 1.22 -18.63
C ALA A 117 -3.24 1.64 -19.84
N THR A 118 -4.08 2.68 -19.69
CA THR A 118 -4.89 3.20 -20.79
C THR A 118 -4.00 3.73 -21.91
N ALA A 119 -3.01 4.57 -21.63
CA ALA A 119 -2.06 5.05 -22.63
C ALA A 119 -1.38 3.90 -23.41
N LEU A 120 -1.02 2.79 -22.74
CA LEU A 120 -0.45 1.61 -23.39
C LEU A 120 -1.44 0.87 -24.31
N LEU A 121 -2.73 0.88 -23.98
CA LEU A 121 -3.77 0.25 -24.79
C LEU A 121 -4.03 1.05 -26.09
N TRP A 122 -3.91 2.38 -26.02
CA TRP A 122 -4.12 3.28 -27.16
C TRP A 122 -2.87 3.51 -28.03
N ALA A 123 -1.68 3.14 -27.55
CA ALA A 123 -0.41 3.25 -28.27
C ALA A 123 -0.09 2.02 -29.13
#